data_AF-V9KRL1-F1
#
_entry.id   AF-V9KRL1-F1
#
_cell.length_a   1.000
_cell.length_b   1.000
_cell.length_c   1.000
_cell.angle_alpha   90.00
_cell.angle_beta   90.00
_cell.angle_gamma   90.00
#
_symmetry.space_group_name_H-M   'P 1'
#
loop_
_entity.id
_entity.type
_entity.pdbx_description
1 polymer ?
#
loop_
_entity_poly.entity_id
_entity_poly.type
_entity_poly.pdbx_seq_one_letter_code
_entity_poly.pdbx_strand_id
1 'polypeptide(L)'
;MKVVNLRQAILQAWKERWMDYQWAINMKKLFPKGPTWDLLGLSDHLLEQALVGPSPNPLIMSYLKYAINSQMVSYASVLSTIAKFEDYSRELCVKALLELMDMFCDRLSCYGKAEECISLCRALQSSLAWLLRCANHFAEKQKEMPDPSSGEEQLQLCTKRLEKTVSSTKNRSLLHIARLEEQGGWTNVEQALVKLSENINKINSHQLRMRLEECATLVKSIPVLTVQCEKNTKMEFPTVHALIMLEGTLNLTSDTQSLVEQLIMVKRMQRIPAPLFLLEIWKACFVGLIESPEGTEELKWTAFTFLKIPQALLKLKKYPLGDKDFTDDVNTAFEFLLKLTPLLDKADQRCNCDYVSLLLQECGKLGLLSEVNMKNLVNKRTADRELAPRLKSAENANIQPNPGLILRAEPTVTNILKTMDADHSKSPEGLLGVLGHMLSGKSLDLLLAAAAATGKLKSFARKFVKLNEFAKHISGEGSKVASVRALLFDISFLMLCHVAQTYGSDVILSEPGVSGEVVFFETWMQTCMPEEGKILNPEQGFRADPTKVESLVAHLNSSTEMKLAQVKW
;
A
#
# COMPACT_ATOMS: atom_id res chain seq x y z
N MET A 1 -49.48 0.13 14.89
CA MET A 1 -49.18 -1.20 14.32
C MET A 1 -48.63 -2.07 15.43
N LYS A 2 -49.26 -3.21 15.73
CA LYS A 2 -48.71 -4.17 16.71
C LYS A 2 -47.34 -4.62 16.19
N VAL A 3 -46.28 -4.46 16.98
CA VAL A 3 -44.97 -5.03 16.66
C VAL A 3 -45.16 -6.53 16.57
N VAL A 4 -45.21 -7.07 15.36
CA VAL A 4 -45.37 -8.50 15.14
C VAL A 4 -44.09 -9.15 15.62
N ASN A 5 -44.19 -10.01 16.63
CA ASN A 5 -43.05 -10.76 17.12
C ASN A 5 -42.60 -11.76 16.04
N LEU A 6 -41.29 -11.81 15.76
CA LEU A 6 -40.71 -12.69 14.74
C LEU A 6 -41.14 -14.15 14.92
N ARG A 7 -41.21 -14.63 16.17
CA ARG A 7 -41.67 -15.99 16.50
C ARG A 7 -43.13 -16.22 16.11
N GLN A 8 -43.99 -15.22 16.32
CA GLN A 8 -45.40 -15.31 15.91
C GLN A 8 -45.55 -15.33 14.40
N ALA A 9 -44.73 -14.55 13.68
CA ALA A 9 -44.73 -14.52 12.22
C ALA A 9 -44.30 -15.88 11.62
N ILE A 10 -43.26 -16.51 12.19
CA ILE A 10 -42.82 -17.86 11.80
C ILE A 10 -43.92 -18.91 12.07
N LEU A 11 -44.56 -18.85 13.25
CA LEU A 11 -45.64 -19.77 13.59
C LEU A 11 -46.88 -19.58 12.72
N GLN A 12 -47.18 -18.34 12.32
CA GLN A 12 -48.26 -18.06 11.38
C GLN A 12 -47.96 -18.66 10.01
N ALA A 13 -46.75 -18.44 9.48
CA ALA A 13 -46.32 -19.03 8.21
C ALA A 13 -46.38 -20.56 8.22
N TRP A 14 -45.97 -21.17 9.35
CA TRP A 14 -46.07 -22.60 9.53
C TRP A 14 -47.52 -23.09 9.58
N LYS A 15 -48.41 -22.41 10.32
CA LYS A 15 -49.85 -22.74 10.38
C LYS A 15 -50.53 -22.64 9.02
N GLU A 16 -50.20 -21.61 8.26
CA GLU A 16 -50.75 -21.35 6.93
C GLU A 16 -50.01 -22.09 5.81
N ARG A 17 -48.99 -22.89 6.15
CA ARG A 17 -48.17 -23.71 5.22
C ARG A 17 -47.64 -22.92 4.01
N TRP A 18 -47.10 -21.73 4.26
CA TRP A 18 -46.56 -20.89 3.18
C TRP A 18 -45.42 -21.59 2.44
N MET A 19 -45.34 -21.38 1.12
CA MET A 19 -44.18 -21.81 0.32
C MET A 19 -42.97 -20.92 0.62
N ASP A 20 -41.74 -21.43 0.43
CA ASP A 20 -40.50 -20.74 0.81
C ASP A 20 -40.41 -19.28 0.29
N TYR A 21 -40.75 -19.07 -0.98
CA TYR A 21 -40.73 -17.73 -1.59
C TYR A 21 -41.85 -16.81 -1.05
N GLN A 22 -43.03 -17.37 -0.77
CA GLN A 22 -44.16 -16.63 -0.19
C GLN A 22 -43.82 -16.20 1.23
N TRP A 23 -43.21 -17.10 1.99
CA TRP A 23 -42.70 -16.82 3.32
C TRP A 23 -41.70 -15.67 3.30
N ALA A 24 -40.67 -15.72 2.46
CA ALA A 24 -39.67 -14.65 2.38
C ALA A 24 -40.27 -13.28 2.01
N ILE A 25 -41.23 -13.25 1.07
CA ILE A 25 -41.93 -12.02 0.68
C ILE A 25 -42.75 -11.47 1.86
N ASN A 26 -43.51 -12.33 2.54
CA ASN A 26 -44.35 -11.91 3.67
C ASN A 26 -43.52 -11.50 4.88
N MET A 27 -42.39 -12.17 5.17
CA MET A 27 -41.44 -11.73 6.20
C MET A 27 -40.91 -10.32 5.89
N LYS A 28 -40.48 -10.05 4.64
CA LYS A 28 -40.03 -8.70 4.23
C LYS A 28 -41.14 -7.64 4.34
N LYS A 29 -42.40 -8.01 4.11
CA LYS A 29 -43.55 -7.11 4.27
C LYS A 29 -43.90 -6.83 5.73
N LEU A 30 -43.72 -7.82 6.62
CA LEU A 30 -43.99 -7.69 8.07
C LEU A 30 -42.87 -6.93 8.80
N PHE A 31 -41.65 -6.99 8.27
CA PHE A 31 -40.48 -6.26 8.80
C PHE A 31 -39.84 -5.33 7.75
N PRO A 32 -40.57 -4.32 7.22
CA PRO A 32 -40.00 -3.40 6.25
C PRO A 32 -39.13 -2.35 6.96
N LYS A 33 -37.85 -2.26 6.57
CA LYS A 33 -36.85 -1.28 7.04
C LYS A 33 -36.52 -1.38 8.54
N GLY A 34 -35.89 -2.48 8.95
CA GLY A 34 -35.28 -2.66 10.27
C GLY A 34 -33.79 -3.07 10.20
N PRO A 35 -33.14 -3.33 11.34
CA PRO A 35 -31.77 -3.88 11.39
C PRO A 35 -31.66 -5.20 10.60
N THR A 36 -30.43 -5.61 10.24
CA THR A 36 -30.18 -6.86 9.49
C THR A 36 -30.90 -8.06 10.13
N TRP A 37 -31.36 -9.04 9.35
CA TRP A 37 -32.09 -10.21 9.88
C TRP A 37 -31.30 -10.98 10.95
N ASP A 38 -29.97 -10.86 10.94
CA ASP A 38 -29.09 -11.40 11.97
C ASP A 38 -29.26 -10.69 13.32
N LEU A 39 -29.44 -9.37 13.33
CA LEU A 39 -29.74 -8.59 14.55
C LEU A 39 -31.12 -8.92 15.12
N LEU A 40 -32.06 -9.37 14.27
CA LEU A 40 -33.36 -9.89 14.69
C LEU A 40 -33.30 -11.36 15.16
N GLY A 41 -32.14 -12.01 15.08
CA GLY A 41 -31.96 -13.40 15.46
C GLY A 41 -32.80 -14.38 14.63
N LEU A 42 -33.01 -14.11 13.33
CA LEU A 42 -33.87 -14.95 12.49
C LEU A 42 -33.42 -16.41 12.43
N SER A 43 -32.12 -16.65 12.33
CA SER A 43 -31.51 -17.99 12.40
C SER A 43 -31.86 -18.72 13.71
N ASP A 44 -31.68 -18.05 14.85
CA ASP A 44 -32.00 -18.56 16.18
C ASP A 44 -33.48 -18.98 16.27
N HIS A 45 -34.39 -18.08 15.91
CA HIS A 45 -35.83 -18.37 15.98
C HIS A 45 -36.25 -19.50 15.01
N LEU A 46 -35.72 -19.53 13.79
CA LEU A 46 -36.04 -20.60 12.84
C LEU A 46 -35.52 -21.95 13.33
N LEU A 47 -34.29 -22.02 13.84
CA LEU A 47 -33.71 -23.27 14.32
C LEU A 47 -34.41 -23.77 15.58
N GLU A 48 -34.69 -22.89 16.54
CA GLU A 48 -35.44 -23.24 17.75
C GLU A 48 -36.82 -23.82 17.42
N GLN A 49 -37.56 -23.21 16.48
CA GLN A 49 -38.86 -23.72 16.07
C GLN A 49 -38.76 -24.99 15.21
N ALA A 50 -37.70 -25.14 14.42
CA ALA A 50 -37.47 -26.35 13.63
C ALA A 50 -37.15 -27.56 14.52
N LEU A 51 -36.50 -27.35 15.66
CA LEU A 51 -35.96 -28.40 16.53
C LEU A 51 -36.77 -28.59 17.82
N VAL A 52 -38.07 -28.30 17.84
CA VAL A 52 -38.91 -28.56 19.04
C VAL A 52 -39.19 -30.06 19.23
N GLY A 53 -39.30 -30.82 18.14
CA GLY A 53 -39.65 -32.23 18.15
C GLY A 53 -38.45 -33.20 18.23
N PRO A 54 -38.72 -34.52 18.25
CA PRO A 54 -37.70 -35.56 18.12
C PRO A 54 -37.08 -35.60 16.70
N SER A 55 -37.79 -35.06 15.72
CA SER A 55 -37.33 -34.86 14.35
C SER A 55 -37.48 -33.39 13.94
N PRO A 56 -36.61 -32.88 13.06
CA PRO A 56 -36.67 -31.50 12.60
C PRO A 56 -37.92 -31.26 11.75
N ASN A 57 -38.59 -30.14 11.99
CA ASN A 57 -39.74 -29.71 11.19
C ASN A 57 -39.29 -29.35 9.76
N PRO A 58 -39.70 -30.11 8.73
CA PRO A 58 -39.16 -29.96 7.38
C PRO A 58 -39.52 -28.62 6.73
N LEU A 59 -40.68 -28.04 7.07
CA LEU A 59 -41.15 -26.77 6.51
C LEU A 59 -40.36 -25.59 7.09
N ILE A 60 -40.14 -25.58 8.41
CA ILE A 60 -39.34 -24.51 9.03
C ILE A 60 -37.87 -24.64 8.58
N MET A 61 -37.40 -25.87 8.40
CA MET A 61 -36.08 -26.13 7.82
C MET A 61 -35.97 -25.63 6.37
N SER A 62 -37.02 -25.76 5.54
CA SER A 62 -37.01 -25.21 4.17
C SER A 62 -36.93 -23.68 4.18
N TYR A 63 -37.60 -23.01 5.11
CA TYR A 63 -37.46 -21.56 5.30
C TYR A 63 -36.02 -21.15 5.64
N LEU A 64 -35.36 -21.88 6.53
CA LEU A 64 -33.96 -21.61 6.87
C LEU A 64 -33.03 -21.86 5.67
N LYS A 65 -33.23 -22.97 4.94
CA LYS A 65 -32.46 -23.27 3.71
C LYS A 65 -32.64 -22.17 2.66
N TYR A 66 -33.86 -21.67 2.50
CA TYR A 66 -34.17 -20.55 1.61
C TYR A 66 -33.51 -19.25 2.10
N ALA A 67 -33.56 -18.96 3.39
CA ALA A 67 -32.95 -17.78 3.98
C ALA A 67 -31.41 -17.75 3.78
N ILE A 68 -30.76 -18.91 3.87
CA ILE A 68 -29.32 -19.05 3.58
C ILE A 68 -29.04 -18.80 2.09
N ASN A 69 -29.76 -19.46 1.20
CA ASN A 69 -29.53 -19.34 -0.25
C ASN A 69 -29.87 -17.95 -0.81
N SER A 70 -30.81 -17.24 -0.20
CA SER A 70 -31.19 -15.86 -0.54
C SER A 70 -30.39 -14.80 0.22
N GLN A 71 -29.39 -15.21 1.03
CA GLN A 71 -28.56 -14.33 1.85
C GLN A 71 -29.38 -13.41 2.77
N MET A 72 -30.55 -13.88 3.23
CA MET A 72 -31.32 -13.16 4.25
C MET A 72 -30.60 -13.23 5.59
N VAL A 73 -29.95 -14.35 5.92
CA VAL A 73 -29.14 -14.55 7.14
C VAL A 73 -27.67 -14.77 6.76
N SER A 74 -26.74 -14.32 7.61
CA SER A 74 -25.32 -14.60 7.40
C SER A 74 -24.95 -16.03 7.79
N TYR A 75 -23.88 -16.55 7.18
CA TYR A 75 -23.31 -17.84 7.58
C TYR A 75 -22.84 -17.84 9.05
N ALA A 76 -22.31 -16.71 9.54
CA ALA A 76 -21.86 -16.56 10.92
C ALA A 76 -23.00 -16.74 11.92
N SER A 77 -24.15 -16.14 11.63
CA SER A 77 -25.37 -16.25 12.43
C SER A 77 -25.87 -17.70 12.49
N VAL A 78 -25.96 -18.37 11.33
CA VAL A 78 -26.40 -19.77 11.26
C VAL A 78 -25.43 -20.70 12.00
N LEU A 79 -24.12 -20.58 11.78
CA LEU A 79 -23.10 -21.38 12.46
C LEU A 79 -23.16 -21.19 13.98
N SER A 80 -23.32 -19.95 14.45
CA SER A 80 -23.46 -19.66 15.89
C SER A 80 -24.71 -20.31 16.48
N THR A 81 -25.85 -20.28 15.77
CA THR A 81 -27.07 -20.95 16.21
C THR A 81 -26.91 -22.46 16.27
N ILE A 82 -26.27 -23.09 15.27
CA ILE A 82 -26.00 -24.53 15.26
C ILE A 82 -25.16 -24.92 16.49
N ALA A 83 -24.13 -24.13 16.80
CA ALA A 83 -23.24 -24.39 17.92
C ALA A 83 -23.92 -24.34 19.30
N LYS A 84 -25.10 -23.71 19.42
CA LYS A 84 -25.91 -23.68 20.65
C LYS A 84 -26.69 -24.97 20.92
N PHE A 85 -26.77 -25.89 19.95
CA PHE A 85 -27.51 -27.13 20.09
C PHE A 85 -26.73 -28.18 20.90
N GLU A 86 -27.18 -28.54 22.11
CA GLU A 86 -26.42 -29.46 22.98
C GLU A 86 -27.04 -30.86 23.13
N ASP A 87 -28.26 -31.08 22.65
CA ASP A 87 -28.97 -32.35 22.80
C ASP A 87 -28.63 -33.34 21.67
N TYR A 88 -27.44 -33.93 21.74
CA TYR A 88 -26.93 -34.88 20.74
C TYR A 88 -27.71 -36.20 20.69
N SER A 89 -28.56 -36.49 21.68
CA SER A 89 -29.40 -37.70 21.71
C SER A 89 -30.43 -37.73 20.57
N ARG A 90 -30.81 -36.56 20.05
CA ARG A 90 -31.73 -36.40 18.92
C ARG A 90 -31.02 -36.53 17.58
N GLU A 91 -30.75 -37.76 17.19
CA GLU A 91 -29.95 -38.09 16.00
C GLU A 91 -30.46 -37.46 14.70
N LEU A 92 -31.78 -37.42 14.50
CA LEU A 92 -32.38 -36.82 13.30
C LEU A 92 -32.19 -35.30 13.24
N CYS A 93 -32.22 -34.63 14.40
CA CYS A 93 -31.92 -33.21 14.50
C CYS A 93 -30.45 -32.95 14.17
N VAL A 94 -29.54 -33.73 14.77
CA VAL A 94 -28.09 -33.63 14.48
C VAL A 94 -27.81 -33.86 12.99
N LYS A 95 -28.41 -34.90 12.39
CA LYS A 95 -28.27 -35.18 10.95
C LYS A 95 -28.69 -33.98 10.10
N ALA A 96 -29.83 -33.37 10.38
CA ALA A 96 -30.30 -32.20 9.63
C ALA A 96 -29.39 -30.97 9.83
N LEU A 97 -28.80 -30.78 11.01
CA LEU A 97 -27.83 -29.70 11.25
C LEU A 97 -26.53 -29.92 10.46
N LEU A 98 -26.03 -31.15 10.44
CA LEU A 98 -24.86 -31.52 9.65
C LEU A 98 -25.12 -31.33 8.15
N GLU A 99 -26.29 -31.72 7.65
CA GLU A 99 -26.71 -31.48 6.26
C GLU A 99 -26.84 -29.98 5.95
N LEU A 100 -27.36 -29.18 6.89
CA LEU A 100 -27.48 -27.73 6.74
C LEU A 100 -26.10 -27.08 6.57
N MET A 101 -25.11 -27.47 7.38
CA MET A 101 -23.72 -27.01 7.24
C MET A 101 -23.15 -27.39 5.86
N ASP A 102 -23.48 -28.57 5.31
CA ASP A 102 -22.99 -29.04 4.00
C ASP A 102 -23.37 -28.10 2.86
N MET A 103 -24.51 -27.41 2.96
CA MET A 103 -24.97 -26.54 1.89
C MET A 103 -24.05 -25.34 1.67
N PHE A 104 -23.30 -24.91 2.67
CA PHE A 104 -22.55 -23.65 2.60
C PHE A 104 -21.10 -23.71 3.11
N CYS A 105 -20.62 -24.83 3.65
CA CYS A 105 -19.22 -24.98 4.10
C CYS A 105 -18.18 -24.58 3.03
N ASP A 106 -18.41 -24.91 1.76
CA ASP A 106 -17.48 -24.57 0.66
C ASP A 106 -17.58 -23.10 0.23
N ARG A 107 -18.64 -22.41 0.66
CA ARG A 107 -18.99 -21.03 0.29
C ARG A 107 -18.85 -20.05 1.46
N LEU A 108 -18.14 -20.42 2.52
CA LEU A 108 -17.88 -19.55 3.67
C LEU A 108 -17.04 -18.34 3.26
N SER A 109 -17.69 -17.24 2.91
CA SER A 109 -17.05 -15.95 2.58
C SER A 109 -17.81 -14.83 3.28
N CYS A 110 -17.08 -13.84 3.80
CA CYS A 110 -17.63 -12.58 4.27
C CYS A 110 -17.08 -11.45 3.38
N TYR A 111 -17.97 -10.57 2.90
CA TYR A 111 -17.63 -9.38 2.11
C TYR A 111 -17.96 -8.09 2.88
N GLY A 112 -18.20 -8.22 4.19
CA GLY A 112 -18.68 -7.16 5.07
C GLY A 112 -17.57 -6.41 5.80
N LYS A 113 -17.96 -5.73 6.88
CA LYS A 113 -17.02 -5.02 7.76
C LYS A 113 -16.10 -6.01 8.50
N ALA A 114 -14.97 -5.52 9.00
CA ALA A 114 -14.02 -6.33 9.77
C ALA A 114 -14.69 -7.08 10.94
N GLU A 115 -15.66 -6.46 11.62
CA GLU A 115 -16.43 -7.09 12.70
C GLU A 115 -17.25 -8.30 12.23
N GLU A 116 -17.82 -8.25 11.03
CA GLU A 116 -18.58 -9.36 10.43
C GLU A 116 -17.66 -10.51 9.98
N CYS A 117 -16.44 -10.18 9.54
CA CYS A 117 -15.41 -11.17 9.25
C CYS A 117 -14.93 -11.87 10.54
N ILE A 118 -14.71 -11.12 11.62
CA ILE A 118 -14.33 -11.67 12.93
C ILE A 118 -15.46 -12.52 13.51
N SER A 119 -16.72 -12.07 13.40
CA SER A 119 -17.87 -12.85 13.87
C SER A 119 -18.01 -14.18 13.13
N LEU A 120 -17.72 -14.23 11.83
CA LEU A 120 -17.65 -15.48 11.07
C LEU A 120 -16.53 -16.40 11.58
N CYS A 121 -15.35 -15.84 11.89
CA CYS A 121 -14.24 -16.61 12.44
C CYS A 121 -14.63 -17.24 13.80
N ARG A 122 -15.23 -16.46 14.71
CA ARG A 122 -15.74 -16.94 15.99
C ARG A 122 -16.83 -17.99 15.84
N ALA A 123 -17.79 -17.77 14.93
CA ALA A 123 -18.86 -18.72 14.65
C ALA A 123 -18.32 -20.06 14.12
N LEU A 124 -17.32 -20.01 13.25
CA LEU A 124 -16.63 -21.19 12.73
C LEU A 124 -15.88 -21.95 13.84
N GLN A 125 -15.23 -21.23 14.76
CA GLN A 125 -14.57 -21.81 15.93
C GLN A 125 -15.58 -22.52 16.85
N SER A 126 -16.69 -21.87 17.20
CA SER A 126 -17.76 -22.48 18.00
C SER A 126 -18.38 -23.70 17.31
N SER A 127 -18.54 -23.64 15.99
CA SER A 127 -19.04 -24.77 15.19
C SER A 127 -18.06 -25.93 15.15
N LEU A 128 -16.75 -25.67 15.12
CA LEU A 128 -15.73 -26.72 15.23
C LEU A 128 -15.79 -27.41 16.60
N ALA A 129 -15.89 -26.64 17.69
CA ALA A 129 -16.06 -27.21 19.03
C ALA A 129 -17.33 -28.07 19.12
N TRP A 130 -18.43 -27.60 18.54
CA TRP A 130 -19.68 -28.35 18.45
C TRP A 130 -19.52 -29.67 17.68
N LEU A 131 -18.87 -29.65 16.50
CA LEU A 131 -18.62 -30.85 15.71
C LEU A 131 -17.76 -31.88 16.45
N LEU A 132 -16.74 -31.44 17.20
CA LEU A 132 -15.89 -32.32 18.01
C LEU A 132 -16.68 -32.96 19.16
N ARG A 133 -17.53 -32.20 19.86
CA ARG A 133 -18.43 -32.72 20.90
C ARG A 133 -19.43 -33.71 20.33
N CYS A 134 -19.98 -33.40 19.17
CA CYS A 134 -20.90 -34.27 18.44
C CYS A 134 -20.24 -35.60 18.06
N ALA A 135 -19.03 -35.55 17.49
CA ALA A 135 -18.25 -36.74 17.18
C ALA A 135 -17.92 -37.56 18.45
N ASN A 136 -17.58 -36.90 19.56
CA ASN A 136 -17.31 -37.58 20.82
C ASN A 136 -18.55 -38.32 21.35
N HIS A 137 -19.74 -37.70 21.29
CA HIS A 137 -20.98 -38.33 21.74
C HIS A 137 -21.29 -39.62 20.97
N PHE A 138 -21.17 -39.61 19.64
CA PHE A 138 -21.41 -40.82 18.84
C PHE A 138 -20.29 -41.85 19.00
N ALA A 139 -19.05 -41.43 19.23
CA ALA A 139 -17.95 -42.34 19.57
C ALA A 139 -18.18 -43.03 20.92
N GLU A 140 -18.72 -42.32 21.92
CA GLU A 140 -19.12 -42.90 23.22
C GLU A 140 -20.30 -43.85 23.07
N LYS A 141 -21.30 -43.51 22.27
CA LYS A 141 -22.48 -44.35 22.05
C LYS A 141 -22.15 -45.70 21.41
N GLN A 142 -21.12 -45.76 20.56
CA GLN A 142 -20.61 -47.03 20.01
C GLN A 142 -20.06 -47.99 21.07
N LYS A 143 -19.71 -47.49 22.27
CA LYS A 143 -19.23 -48.31 23.39
C LYS A 143 -20.36 -49.02 24.15
N GLU A 144 -21.53 -48.41 24.23
CA GLU A 144 -22.60 -48.81 25.17
C GLU A 144 -23.62 -49.77 24.57
N MET A 145 -23.77 -49.80 23.25
CA MET A 145 -24.81 -50.58 22.57
C MET A 145 -24.22 -51.85 21.91
N PRO A 146 -24.85 -53.02 22.08
CA PRO A 146 -24.41 -54.27 21.45
C PRO A 146 -24.68 -54.34 19.93
N ASP A 147 -25.45 -53.39 19.37
CA ASP A 147 -25.69 -53.29 17.94
C ASP A 147 -24.64 -52.38 17.27
N PRO A 148 -23.72 -52.93 16.47
CA PRO A 148 -22.63 -52.17 15.83
C PRO A 148 -23.12 -51.11 14.83
N SER A 149 -24.38 -51.15 14.40
CA SER A 149 -24.94 -50.21 13.43
C SER A 149 -25.48 -48.90 14.02
N SER A 150 -25.75 -48.86 15.34
CA SER A 150 -26.36 -47.70 16.00
C SER A 150 -25.33 -46.59 16.22
N GLY A 151 -25.53 -45.42 15.60
CA GLY A 151 -24.67 -44.25 15.75
C GLY A 151 -23.46 -44.21 14.79
N GLU A 152 -23.17 -45.28 14.05
CA GLU A 152 -22.09 -45.28 13.06
C GLU A 152 -22.38 -44.32 11.89
N GLU A 153 -23.62 -44.27 11.39
CA GLU A 153 -24.02 -43.35 10.31
C GLU A 153 -23.81 -41.88 10.72
N GLN A 154 -24.20 -41.52 11.94
CA GLN A 154 -24.05 -40.18 12.48
C GLN A 154 -22.58 -39.83 12.71
N LEU A 155 -21.77 -40.77 13.21
CA LEU A 155 -20.33 -40.59 13.37
C LEU A 155 -19.64 -40.41 12.00
N GLN A 156 -20.04 -41.18 10.98
CA GLN A 156 -19.55 -41.02 9.61
C GLN A 156 -19.87 -39.61 9.06
N LEU A 157 -21.10 -39.12 9.29
CA LEU A 157 -21.51 -37.79 8.85
C LEU A 157 -20.74 -36.68 9.58
N CYS A 158 -20.54 -36.81 10.90
CA CYS A 158 -19.72 -35.90 11.71
C CYS A 158 -18.27 -35.87 11.20
N THR A 159 -17.68 -37.04 10.98
CA THR A 159 -16.29 -37.18 10.50
C THR A 159 -16.13 -36.52 9.13
N LYS A 160 -17.05 -36.81 8.18
CA LYS A 160 -17.05 -36.18 6.85
C LYS A 160 -17.15 -34.65 6.93
N ARG A 161 -17.95 -34.12 7.85
CA ARG A 161 -18.07 -32.66 8.07
C ARG A 161 -16.81 -32.08 8.70
N LEU A 162 -16.24 -32.72 9.71
CA LEU A 162 -14.98 -32.31 10.35
C LEU A 162 -13.86 -32.22 9.31
N GLU A 163 -13.73 -33.24 8.46
CA GLU A 163 -12.74 -33.24 7.38
C GLU A 163 -12.94 -32.08 6.42
N LYS A 164 -14.16 -31.84 5.92
CA LYS A 164 -14.41 -30.71 5.03
C LYS A 164 -14.06 -29.37 5.69
N THR A 165 -14.40 -29.21 6.96
CA THR A 165 -14.09 -27.98 7.70
C THR A 165 -12.59 -27.80 7.87
N VAL A 166 -11.85 -28.84 8.26
CA VAL A 166 -10.43 -28.72 8.68
C VAL A 166 -9.44 -28.97 7.54
N SER A 167 -9.80 -29.69 6.48
CA SER A 167 -8.93 -29.94 5.31
C SER A 167 -8.65 -28.68 4.48
N SER A 168 -9.60 -27.73 4.46
CA SER A 168 -9.46 -26.46 3.76
C SER A 168 -8.48 -25.53 4.46
N THR A 169 -7.39 -25.14 3.77
CA THR A 169 -6.43 -24.14 4.28
C THR A 169 -7.12 -22.84 4.65
N LYS A 170 -8.09 -22.40 3.85
CA LYS A 170 -8.88 -21.19 4.13
C LYS A 170 -9.58 -21.26 5.49
N ASN A 171 -10.27 -22.37 5.77
CA ASN A 171 -10.98 -22.53 7.04
C ASN A 171 -10.02 -22.62 8.23
N ARG A 172 -8.88 -23.32 8.07
CA ARG A 172 -7.82 -23.35 9.09
C ARG A 172 -7.27 -21.96 9.40
N SER A 173 -7.09 -21.11 8.37
CA SER A 173 -6.68 -19.72 8.57
C SER A 173 -7.73 -18.88 9.30
N LEU A 174 -9.03 -19.05 8.97
CA LEU A 174 -10.12 -18.37 9.68
C LEU A 174 -10.18 -18.79 11.17
N LEU A 175 -9.98 -20.09 11.45
CA LEU A 175 -9.90 -20.62 12.80
C LEU A 175 -8.67 -20.09 13.57
N HIS A 176 -7.54 -19.91 12.88
CA HIS A 176 -6.35 -19.29 13.48
C HIS A 176 -6.61 -17.83 13.88
N ILE A 177 -7.29 -17.06 13.02
CA ILE A 177 -7.71 -15.68 13.34
C ILE A 177 -8.64 -15.66 14.55
N ALA A 178 -9.65 -16.55 14.59
CA ALA A 178 -10.58 -16.65 15.71
C ALA A 178 -9.85 -16.88 17.06
N ARG A 179 -8.84 -17.76 17.06
CA ARG A 179 -8.02 -18.06 18.24
C ARG A 179 -7.21 -16.85 18.73
N LEU A 180 -6.61 -16.10 17.81
CA LEU A 180 -5.82 -14.91 18.15
C LEU A 180 -6.69 -13.80 18.76
N GLU A 181 -7.95 -13.73 18.33
CA GLU A 181 -8.90 -12.72 18.75
C GLU A 181 -9.55 -13.08 20.11
N GLU A 182 -9.92 -14.35 20.31
CA GLU A 182 -10.57 -14.82 21.54
C GLU A 182 -10.00 -16.18 21.99
N GLN A 183 -8.95 -16.14 22.83
CA GLN A 183 -8.32 -17.34 23.39
C GLN A 183 -9.29 -18.21 24.18
N GLY A 184 -10.26 -17.61 24.87
CA GLY A 184 -11.26 -18.32 25.68
C GLY A 184 -12.09 -19.32 24.85
N GLY A 185 -12.52 -18.93 23.65
CA GLY A 185 -13.29 -19.83 22.78
C GLY A 185 -12.46 -21.02 22.26
N TRP A 186 -11.15 -20.87 22.11
CA TRP A 186 -10.26 -21.96 21.67
C TRP A 186 -10.08 -23.04 22.75
N THR A 187 -10.14 -22.68 24.04
CA THR A 187 -10.09 -23.66 25.14
C THR A 187 -11.21 -24.70 25.04
N ASN A 188 -12.39 -24.31 24.52
CA ASN A 188 -13.51 -25.21 24.28
C ASN A 188 -13.21 -26.24 23.16
N VAL A 189 -12.46 -25.82 22.14
CA VAL A 189 -12.01 -26.71 21.05
C VAL A 189 -11.00 -27.71 21.61
N GLU A 190 -10.04 -27.24 22.41
CA GLU A 190 -9.03 -28.11 23.03
C GLU A 190 -9.65 -29.13 23.98
N GLN A 191 -10.59 -28.72 24.84
CA GLN A 191 -11.30 -29.63 25.73
C GLN A 191 -12.12 -30.67 24.96
N ALA A 192 -12.83 -30.26 23.91
CA ALA A 192 -13.60 -31.19 23.07
C ALA A 192 -12.67 -32.19 22.34
N LEU A 193 -11.51 -31.72 21.90
CA LEU A 193 -10.52 -32.53 21.21
C LEU A 193 -9.84 -33.57 22.12
N VAL A 194 -9.55 -33.20 23.37
CA VAL A 194 -9.01 -34.12 24.38
C VAL A 194 -10.00 -35.25 24.65
N LYS A 195 -11.27 -34.92 24.92
CA LYS A 195 -12.33 -35.92 25.14
C LYS A 195 -12.49 -36.86 23.95
N LEU A 196 -12.53 -36.31 22.74
CA LEU A 196 -12.59 -37.13 21.52
C LEU A 196 -11.37 -38.06 21.42
N SER A 197 -10.16 -37.56 21.66
CA SER A 197 -8.92 -38.35 21.60
C SER A 197 -8.90 -39.52 22.59
N GLU A 198 -9.49 -39.37 23.77
CA GLU A 198 -9.63 -40.45 24.77
C GLU A 198 -10.56 -41.59 24.31
N ASN A 199 -11.48 -41.29 23.40
CA ASN A 199 -12.50 -42.22 22.91
C ASN A 199 -12.23 -42.75 21.49
N ILE A 200 -11.38 -42.09 20.69
CA ILE A 200 -11.02 -42.52 19.31
C ILE A 200 -10.56 -43.98 19.25
N ASN A 201 -9.71 -44.41 20.19
CA ASN A 201 -9.18 -45.78 20.24
C ASN A 201 -10.25 -46.86 20.47
N LYS A 202 -11.46 -46.47 20.89
CA LYS A 202 -12.58 -47.36 21.22
C LYS A 202 -13.56 -47.55 20.07
N ILE A 203 -13.41 -46.80 18.97
CA ILE A 203 -14.26 -46.89 17.76
C ILE A 203 -13.98 -48.20 17.03
N ASN A 204 -15.02 -48.99 16.71
CA ASN A 204 -14.85 -50.32 16.08
C ASN A 204 -14.29 -50.23 14.65
N SER A 205 -14.67 -49.20 13.89
CA SER A 205 -14.25 -49.02 12.50
C SER A 205 -12.85 -48.38 12.40
N HIS A 206 -11.88 -49.16 11.91
CA HIS A 206 -10.51 -48.69 11.69
C HIS A 206 -10.45 -47.48 10.73
N GLN A 207 -11.28 -47.48 9.68
CA GLN A 207 -11.28 -46.38 8.70
C GLN A 207 -11.78 -45.08 9.33
N LEU A 208 -12.82 -45.12 10.15
CA LEU A 208 -13.33 -43.93 10.85
C LEU A 208 -12.35 -43.42 11.89
N ARG A 209 -11.68 -44.35 12.59
CA ARG A 209 -10.64 -44.02 13.56
C ARG A 209 -9.51 -43.22 12.90
N MET A 210 -8.92 -43.72 11.82
CA MET A 210 -7.84 -43.04 11.09
C MET A 210 -8.25 -41.63 10.63
N ARG A 211 -9.45 -41.51 10.06
CA ARG A 211 -10.00 -40.23 9.58
C ARG A 211 -10.20 -39.20 10.71
N LEU A 212 -10.67 -39.65 11.87
CA LEU A 212 -10.81 -38.79 13.05
C LEU A 212 -9.46 -38.40 13.66
N GLU A 213 -8.48 -39.30 13.66
CA GLU A 213 -7.10 -39.00 14.07
C GLU A 213 -6.46 -37.95 13.15
N GLU A 214 -6.64 -38.08 11.83
CA GLU A 214 -6.21 -37.06 10.86
C GLU A 214 -6.88 -35.71 11.12
N CYS A 215 -8.19 -35.68 11.34
CA CYS A 215 -8.87 -34.44 11.74
C CYS A 215 -8.29 -33.86 13.03
N ALA A 216 -8.06 -34.69 14.03
CA ALA A 216 -7.54 -34.27 15.32
C ALA A 216 -6.13 -33.68 15.20
N THR A 217 -5.26 -34.29 14.39
CA THR A 217 -3.90 -33.77 14.13
C THR A 217 -3.95 -32.43 13.39
N LEU A 218 -4.82 -32.30 12.39
CA LEU A 218 -4.99 -31.03 11.68
C LEU A 218 -5.52 -29.93 12.60
N VAL A 219 -6.47 -30.21 13.50
CA VAL A 219 -6.93 -29.23 14.50
C VAL A 219 -5.79 -28.83 15.43
N LYS A 220 -4.97 -29.79 15.90
CA LYS A 220 -3.77 -29.52 16.72
C LYS A 220 -2.70 -28.70 15.98
N SER A 221 -2.67 -28.73 14.65
CA SER A 221 -1.73 -27.91 13.86
C SER A 221 -2.16 -26.45 13.69
N ILE A 222 -3.45 -26.11 13.90
CA ILE A 222 -3.96 -24.74 13.74
C ILE A 222 -3.20 -23.72 14.63
N PRO A 223 -2.85 -24.06 15.89
CA PRO A 223 -1.98 -23.24 16.73
C PRO A 223 -0.58 -22.97 16.19
N VAL A 224 -0.04 -23.93 15.44
CA VAL A 224 1.32 -23.92 14.88
C VAL A 224 1.31 -23.44 13.42
N LEU A 225 0.15 -23.00 12.92
CA LEU A 225 0.10 -22.12 11.77
C LEU A 225 0.78 -20.81 12.19
N THR A 226 2.11 -20.80 12.22
CA THR A 226 2.82 -19.60 11.89
C THR A 226 2.26 -19.22 10.54
N VAL A 227 1.56 -18.10 10.49
CA VAL A 227 1.49 -17.30 9.26
C VAL A 227 2.92 -16.80 9.01
N GLN A 228 3.86 -17.71 8.80
CA GLN A 228 4.83 -17.50 7.76
C GLN A 228 3.96 -17.42 6.53
N CYS A 229 3.72 -16.20 6.08
CA CYS A 229 3.23 -15.95 4.74
C CYS A 229 4.08 -16.83 3.83
N GLU A 230 3.57 -17.99 3.41
CA GLU A 230 4.18 -18.81 2.39
C GLU A 230 4.17 -17.96 1.13
N LYS A 231 5.22 -17.16 0.96
CA LYS A 231 5.74 -16.62 -0.30
C LYS A 231 4.69 -16.12 -1.32
N ASN A 232 3.60 -15.49 -0.87
CA ASN A 232 2.73 -14.69 -1.74
C ASN A 232 3.12 -13.21 -1.78
N THR A 233 4.18 -12.82 -1.08
CA THR A 233 5.01 -11.65 -1.45
C THR A 233 6.26 -12.10 -2.21
N LYS A 234 6.15 -13.09 -3.10
CA LYS A 234 6.97 -12.96 -4.32
C LYS A 234 6.43 -11.71 -5.01
N MET A 235 7.12 -10.57 -4.85
CA MET A 235 7.11 -9.60 -5.94
C MET A 235 7.39 -10.45 -7.19
N GLU A 236 6.44 -10.53 -8.13
CA GLU A 236 6.59 -11.42 -9.28
C GLU A 236 7.87 -11.05 -10.06
N PHE A 237 8.27 -9.77 -9.99
CA PHE A 237 9.44 -9.22 -10.66
C PHE A 237 10.25 -8.26 -9.75
N PRO A 238 10.95 -8.78 -8.71
CA PRO A 238 11.64 -7.95 -7.72
C PRO A 238 12.80 -7.15 -8.34
N THR A 239 13.32 -7.59 -9.48
CA THR A 239 14.40 -6.92 -10.21
C THR A 239 13.98 -5.56 -10.76
N VAL A 240 12.74 -5.45 -11.26
CA VAL A 240 12.20 -4.16 -11.73
C VAL A 240 12.09 -3.21 -10.54
N HIS A 241 11.58 -3.72 -9.42
CA HIS A 241 11.43 -2.94 -8.19
C HIS A 241 12.78 -2.45 -7.66
N ALA A 242 13.77 -3.34 -7.55
CA ALA A 242 15.11 -3.01 -7.10
C ALA A 242 15.80 -1.99 -8.00
N LEU A 243 15.63 -2.10 -9.33
CA LEU A 243 16.19 -1.15 -10.28
C LEU A 243 15.61 0.25 -10.09
N ILE A 244 14.27 0.35 -9.97
CA ILE A 244 13.59 1.64 -9.74
C ILE A 244 13.97 2.22 -8.37
N MET A 245 14.11 1.39 -7.34
CA MET A 245 14.56 1.81 -6.02
C MET A 245 15.99 2.36 -6.03
N LEU A 246 16.91 1.66 -6.68
CA LEU A 246 18.30 2.09 -6.86
C LEU A 246 18.34 3.43 -7.61
N GLU A 247 17.56 3.53 -8.68
CA GLU A 247 17.53 4.72 -9.52
C GLU A 247 16.97 5.95 -8.79
N GLY A 248 15.85 5.78 -8.09
CA GLY A 248 15.20 6.86 -7.33
C GLY A 248 16.04 7.35 -6.15
N THR A 249 16.83 6.46 -5.54
CA THR A 249 17.64 6.79 -4.35
C THR A 249 19.01 7.35 -4.71
N LEU A 250 19.74 6.71 -5.64
CA LEU A 250 21.16 7.02 -5.89
C LEU A 250 21.40 7.75 -7.22
N ASN A 251 20.54 7.56 -8.22
CA ASN A 251 20.83 7.98 -9.59
C ASN A 251 19.78 8.96 -10.15
N LEU A 252 19.20 9.83 -9.31
CA LEU A 252 18.20 10.78 -9.78
C LEU A 252 18.71 11.67 -10.93
N THR A 253 20.01 11.99 -10.93
CA THR A 253 20.67 12.86 -11.92
C THR A 253 21.15 12.16 -13.19
N SER A 254 21.04 10.82 -13.27
CA SER A 254 21.41 10.04 -14.46
C SER A 254 20.52 10.41 -15.66
N ASP A 255 21.00 10.15 -16.87
CA ASP A 255 20.16 10.26 -18.07
C ASP A 255 19.03 9.21 -18.03
N THR A 256 17.80 9.68 -18.20
CA THR A 256 16.60 8.85 -18.31
C THR A 256 16.74 7.74 -19.36
N GLN A 257 17.55 7.93 -20.42
CA GLN A 257 17.78 6.89 -21.42
C GLN A 257 18.46 5.63 -20.83
N SER A 258 19.42 5.80 -19.91
CA SER A 258 20.12 4.67 -19.29
C SER A 258 19.17 3.80 -18.47
N LEU A 259 18.27 4.43 -17.71
CA LEU A 259 17.20 3.74 -16.98
C LEU A 259 16.30 2.94 -17.93
N VAL A 260 15.89 3.56 -19.05
CA VAL A 260 15.02 2.92 -20.05
C VAL A 260 15.67 1.68 -20.65
N GLU A 261 16.96 1.73 -20.97
CA GLU A 261 17.70 0.59 -21.52
C GLU A 261 17.82 -0.57 -20.52
N GLN A 262 18.12 -0.27 -19.26
CA GLN A 262 18.16 -1.27 -18.19
C GLN A 262 16.78 -1.91 -17.96
N LEU A 263 15.73 -1.09 -17.95
CA LEU A 263 14.34 -1.52 -17.83
C LEU A 263 13.91 -2.46 -18.96
N ILE A 264 14.25 -2.13 -20.21
CA ILE A 264 13.99 -2.98 -21.38
C ILE A 264 14.75 -4.30 -21.27
N MET A 265 16.02 -4.26 -20.86
CA MET A 265 16.84 -5.45 -20.67
C MET A 265 16.20 -6.40 -19.65
N VAL A 266 15.82 -5.89 -18.47
CA VAL A 266 15.17 -6.70 -17.42
C VAL A 266 13.85 -7.29 -17.91
N LYS A 267 13.00 -6.47 -18.55
CA LYS A 267 11.73 -6.93 -19.12
C LYS A 267 11.94 -8.09 -20.11
N ARG A 268 12.91 -7.98 -21.02
CA ARG A 268 13.21 -9.00 -22.04
C ARG A 268 13.76 -10.29 -21.42
N MET A 269 14.69 -10.16 -20.49
CA MET A 269 15.32 -11.29 -19.80
C MET A 269 14.29 -12.10 -18.99
N GLN A 270 13.40 -11.42 -18.27
CA GLN A 270 12.38 -12.06 -17.42
C GLN A 270 11.05 -12.32 -18.14
N ARG A 271 10.92 -11.91 -19.42
CA ARG A 271 9.71 -12.05 -20.25
C ARG A 271 8.46 -11.51 -19.56
N ILE A 272 8.57 -10.32 -18.98
CA ILE A 272 7.52 -9.71 -18.17
C ILE A 272 6.39 -9.16 -19.07
N PRO A 273 5.12 -9.51 -18.83
CA PRO A 273 3.98 -8.89 -19.51
C PRO A 273 3.97 -7.37 -19.33
N ALA A 274 3.67 -6.61 -20.38
CA ALA A 274 3.76 -5.15 -20.35
C ALA A 274 2.91 -4.47 -19.25
N PRO A 275 1.64 -4.86 -18.99
CA PRO A 275 0.87 -4.26 -17.90
C PRO A 275 1.46 -4.53 -16.50
N LEU A 276 1.99 -5.74 -16.27
CA LEU A 276 2.61 -6.10 -14.98
C LEU A 276 3.96 -5.40 -14.80
N PHE A 277 4.72 -5.26 -15.89
CA PHE A 277 5.97 -4.50 -15.89
C PHE A 277 5.76 -3.03 -15.47
N LEU A 278 4.76 -2.37 -16.05
CA LEU A 278 4.40 -0.99 -15.70
C LEU A 278 3.87 -0.88 -14.26
N LEU A 279 3.08 -1.85 -13.83
CA LEU A 279 2.61 -1.94 -12.45
C LEU A 279 3.76 -2.01 -11.44
N GLU A 280 4.78 -2.83 -11.69
CA GLU A 280 5.94 -2.96 -10.80
C GLU A 280 6.77 -1.68 -10.71
N ILE A 281 6.88 -0.93 -11.81
CA ILE A 281 7.53 0.40 -11.81
C ILE A 281 6.78 1.34 -10.85
N TRP A 282 5.46 1.45 -10.97
CA TRP A 282 4.69 2.35 -10.10
C TRP A 282 4.64 1.88 -8.66
N LYS A 283 4.57 0.57 -8.40
CA LYS A 283 4.70 0.03 -7.03
C LYS A 283 5.99 0.51 -6.38
N ALA A 284 7.12 0.40 -7.08
CA ALA A 284 8.41 0.87 -6.56
C ALA A 284 8.43 2.37 -6.31
N CYS A 285 7.83 3.17 -7.21
CA CYS A 285 7.71 4.62 -7.00
C CYS A 285 6.91 4.96 -5.74
N PHE A 286 5.75 4.31 -5.53
CA PHE A 286 4.91 4.56 -4.34
C PHE A 286 5.56 4.05 -3.06
N VAL A 287 6.25 2.92 -3.09
CA VAL A 287 7.01 2.43 -1.93
C VAL A 287 8.13 3.42 -1.59
N GLY A 288 8.91 3.86 -2.58
CA GLY A 288 9.96 4.86 -2.38
C GLY A 288 9.43 6.17 -1.80
N LEU A 289 8.26 6.65 -2.26
CA LEU A 289 7.59 7.81 -1.67
C LEU A 289 7.20 7.61 -0.20
N ILE A 290 6.58 6.46 0.12
CA ILE A 290 6.10 6.16 1.48
C ILE A 290 7.28 6.00 2.45
N GLU A 291 8.35 5.34 2.03
CA GLU A 291 9.51 5.02 2.88
C GLU A 291 10.56 6.15 2.94
N SER A 292 10.44 7.18 2.08
CA SER A 292 11.39 8.28 2.05
C SER A 292 11.38 9.11 3.36
N PRO A 293 12.57 9.47 3.89
CA PRO A 293 12.67 10.35 5.04
C PRO A 293 12.24 11.78 4.68
N GLU A 294 11.65 12.48 5.65
CA GLU A 294 11.16 13.85 5.45
C GLU A 294 12.29 14.82 5.09
N GLY A 295 12.03 15.73 4.14
CA GLY A 295 13.00 16.73 3.71
C GLY A 295 13.37 16.60 2.24
N THR A 296 14.67 16.61 1.94
CA THR A 296 15.17 16.63 0.55
C THR A 296 14.95 15.30 -0.17
N GLU A 297 15.04 14.17 0.54
CA GLU A 297 14.82 12.84 -0.04
C GLU A 297 13.36 12.63 -0.47
N GLU A 298 12.41 13.10 0.33
CA GLU A 298 11.00 13.11 -0.03
C GLU A 298 10.74 13.93 -1.32
N LEU A 299 11.39 15.09 -1.47
CA LEU A 299 11.31 15.90 -2.68
C LEU A 299 11.93 15.20 -3.90
N LYS A 300 13.07 14.51 -3.72
CA LYS A 300 13.72 13.71 -4.76
C LYS A 300 12.80 12.59 -5.26
N TRP A 301 12.18 11.84 -4.36
CA TRP A 301 11.22 10.78 -4.69
C TRP A 301 9.96 11.31 -5.37
N THR A 302 9.47 12.46 -4.94
CA THR A 302 8.33 13.15 -5.57
C THR A 302 8.67 13.57 -6.99
N ALA A 303 9.83 14.22 -7.21
CA ALA A 303 10.29 14.60 -8.55
C ALA A 303 10.54 13.37 -9.44
N PHE A 304 11.14 12.32 -8.90
CA PHE A 304 11.38 11.06 -9.60
C PHE A 304 10.07 10.44 -10.11
N THR A 305 9.09 10.28 -9.22
CA THR A 305 7.81 9.61 -9.53
C THR A 305 6.96 10.38 -10.53
N PHE A 306 6.92 11.71 -10.44
CA PHE A 306 6.00 12.52 -11.23
C PHE A 306 6.63 13.23 -12.43
N LEU A 307 7.95 13.40 -12.46
CA LEU A 307 8.65 14.03 -13.59
C LEU A 307 9.50 13.00 -14.35
N LYS A 308 10.42 12.29 -13.68
CA LYS A 308 11.37 11.40 -14.36
C LYS A 308 10.69 10.14 -14.94
N ILE A 309 9.83 9.49 -14.16
CA ILE A 309 9.17 8.24 -14.57
C ILE A 309 8.22 8.44 -15.75
N PRO A 310 7.32 9.45 -15.79
CA PRO A 310 6.48 9.68 -16.98
C PRO A 310 7.30 9.93 -18.25
N GLN A 311 8.44 10.63 -18.15
CA GLN A 311 9.36 10.81 -19.27
C GLN A 311 10.04 9.49 -19.68
N ALA A 312 10.40 8.63 -18.71
CA ALA A 312 10.92 7.30 -18.99
C ALA A 312 9.87 6.43 -19.70
N LEU A 313 8.60 6.49 -19.29
CA LEU A 313 7.49 5.80 -19.94
C LEU A 313 7.26 6.29 -21.38
N LEU A 314 7.39 7.61 -21.63
CA LEU A 314 7.32 8.18 -22.97
C LEU A 314 8.46 7.66 -23.88
N LYS A 315 9.67 7.52 -23.34
CA LYS A 315 10.79 6.90 -24.07
C LYS A 315 10.55 5.40 -24.30
N LEU A 316 10.01 4.68 -23.30
CA LEU A 316 9.65 3.26 -23.39
C LEU A 316 8.60 2.99 -24.46
N LYS A 317 7.62 3.90 -24.65
CA LYS A 317 6.60 3.82 -25.72
C LYS A 317 7.20 3.66 -27.12
N LYS A 318 8.43 4.13 -27.36
CA LYS A 318 9.11 4.01 -28.66
C LYS A 318 9.60 2.59 -28.96
N TYR A 319 9.62 1.70 -27.97
CA TYR A 319 10.09 0.33 -28.11
C TYR A 319 8.92 -0.65 -28.22
N PRO A 320 9.04 -1.70 -29.02
CA PRO A 320 8.03 -2.77 -29.07
C PRO A 320 8.10 -3.57 -27.76
N LEU A 321 7.13 -3.33 -26.87
CA LEU A 321 7.06 -3.92 -25.53
C LEU A 321 6.05 -5.09 -25.43
N GLY A 322 5.27 -5.33 -26.49
CA GLY A 322 4.27 -6.38 -26.63
C GLY A 322 3.52 -6.26 -27.96
N ASP A 323 2.50 -7.12 -28.15
CA ASP A 323 1.67 -7.15 -29.36
C ASP A 323 0.53 -6.10 -29.35
N LYS A 324 0.23 -5.53 -28.18
CA LYS A 324 -0.83 -4.52 -27.97
C LYS A 324 -0.27 -3.10 -28.03
N ASP A 325 -1.15 -2.12 -28.23
CA ASP A 325 -0.77 -0.72 -28.10
C ASP A 325 -0.31 -0.41 -26.67
N PHE A 326 0.79 0.33 -26.55
CA PHE A 326 1.38 0.69 -25.27
C PHE A 326 0.39 1.49 -24.40
N THR A 327 -0.50 2.29 -25.01
CA THR A 327 -1.49 3.06 -24.26
C THR A 327 -2.55 2.19 -23.59
N ASP A 328 -2.89 1.05 -24.20
CA ASP A 328 -3.80 0.04 -23.61
C ASP A 328 -3.11 -0.72 -22.47
N ASP A 329 -1.82 -1.02 -22.61
CA ASP A 329 -1.03 -1.64 -21.55
C ASP A 329 -0.90 -0.71 -20.33
N VAL A 330 -0.68 0.59 -20.55
CA VAL A 330 -0.68 1.63 -19.50
C VAL A 330 -2.03 1.71 -18.80
N ASN A 331 -3.14 1.71 -19.56
CA ASN A 331 -4.48 1.72 -18.99
C ASN A 331 -4.73 0.47 -18.11
N THR A 332 -4.38 -0.71 -18.62
CA THR A 332 -4.52 -1.99 -17.89
C THR A 332 -3.68 -1.99 -16.62
N ALA A 333 -2.45 -1.45 -16.67
CA ALA A 333 -1.58 -1.33 -15.50
C ALA A 333 -2.19 -0.42 -14.42
N PHE A 334 -2.83 0.69 -14.81
CA PHE A 334 -3.56 1.55 -13.86
C PHE A 334 -4.75 0.82 -13.23
N GLU A 335 -5.48 0.01 -13.99
CA GLU A 335 -6.56 -0.81 -13.43
C GLU A 335 -6.06 -1.84 -12.40
N PHE A 336 -4.85 -2.37 -12.59
CA PHE A 336 -4.20 -3.21 -11.56
C PHE A 336 -3.74 -2.40 -10.36
N LEU A 337 -3.17 -1.22 -10.58
CA LEU A 337 -2.72 -0.33 -9.51
C LEU A 337 -3.88 0.08 -8.60
N LEU A 338 -5.04 0.41 -9.17
CA LEU A 338 -6.25 0.79 -8.41
C LEU A 338 -6.76 -0.32 -7.48
N LYS A 339 -6.39 -1.59 -7.72
CA LYS A 339 -6.73 -2.71 -6.81
C LYS A 339 -5.82 -2.78 -5.58
N LEU A 340 -4.72 -2.05 -5.55
CA LEU A 340 -3.75 -2.03 -4.46
C LEU A 340 -4.10 -0.96 -3.42
N THR A 341 -5.34 -0.98 -2.92
CA THR A 341 -5.87 0.06 -2.02
C THR A 341 -5.00 0.32 -0.79
N PRO A 342 -4.37 -0.66 -0.10
CA PRO A 342 -3.54 -0.36 1.08
C PRO A 342 -2.28 0.44 0.74
N LEU A 343 -1.70 0.22 -0.45
CA LEU A 343 -0.54 0.97 -0.91
C LEU A 343 -0.93 2.42 -1.22
N LEU A 344 -2.04 2.59 -1.95
CA LEU A 344 -2.55 3.89 -2.33
C LEU A 344 -3.01 4.70 -1.12
N ASP A 345 -3.66 4.07 -0.14
CA ASP A 345 -4.09 4.72 1.08
C ASP A 345 -2.91 5.21 1.91
N LYS A 346 -1.83 4.43 2.00
CA LYS A 346 -0.58 4.88 2.66
C LYS A 346 0.08 6.04 1.92
N ALA A 347 0.14 5.99 0.60
CA ALA A 347 0.70 7.07 -0.21
C ALA A 347 -0.12 8.36 -0.05
N ASP A 348 -1.44 8.28 -0.18
CA ASP A 348 -2.35 9.42 -0.03
C ASP A 348 -2.33 10.00 1.39
N GLN A 349 -2.21 9.15 2.42
CA GLN A 349 -2.05 9.58 3.81
C GLN A 349 -0.76 10.38 4.01
N ARG A 350 0.34 9.94 3.38
CA ARG A 350 1.65 10.59 3.53
C ARG A 350 1.56 12.05 3.10
N CYS A 351 1.06 12.36 1.91
CA CYS A 351 1.13 13.75 1.40
C CYS A 351 -0.22 14.47 1.29
N ASN A 352 -1.27 13.91 1.91
CA ASN A 352 -2.61 14.49 1.97
C ASN A 352 -3.17 14.89 0.59
N CYS A 353 -2.84 14.13 -0.45
CA CYS A 353 -3.22 14.41 -1.84
C CYS A 353 -3.51 13.11 -2.61
N ASP A 354 -4.24 13.22 -3.72
CA ASP A 354 -4.56 12.09 -4.59
C ASP A 354 -3.39 11.81 -5.55
N TYR A 355 -2.52 10.88 -5.16
CA TYR A 355 -1.32 10.56 -5.91
C TYR A 355 -1.62 10.00 -7.30
N VAL A 356 -2.64 9.15 -7.39
CA VAL A 356 -3.04 8.52 -8.65
C VAL A 356 -3.58 9.56 -9.60
N SER A 357 -4.39 10.51 -9.13
CA SER A 357 -4.92 11.58 -9.99
C SER A 357 -3.83 12.48 -10.56
N LEU A 358 -2.82 12.83 -9.77
CA LEU A 358 -1.67 13.61 -10.23
C LEU A 358 -0.85 12.83 -11.28
N LEU A 359 -0.60 11.55 -11.03
CA LEU A 359 0.13 10.70 -11.98
C LEU A 359 -0.66 10.50 -13.28
N LEU A 360 -1.98 10.33 -13.21
CA LEU A 360 -2.86 10.26 -14.38
C LEU A 360 -2.81 11.55 -15.20
N GLN A 361 -2.78 12.71 -14.55
CA GLN A 361 -2.66 14.00 -15.22
C GLN A 361 -1.34 14.11 -16.01
N GLU A 362 -0.21 13.74 -15.41
CA GLU A 362 1.09 13.79 -16.09
C GLU A 362 1.17 12.79 -17.25
N CYS A 363 0.67 11.55 -17.05
CA CYS A 363 0.56 10.56 -18.13
C CYS A 363 -0.35 11.05 -19.27
N GLY A 364 -1.44 11.76 -18.94
CA GLY A 364 -2.33 12.36 -19.92
C GLY A 364 -1.65 13.43 -20.77
N LYS A 365 -0.89 14.35 -20.15
CA LYS A 365 -0.12 15.39 -20.87
C LYS A 365 0.88 14.82 -21.88
N LEU A 366 1.48 13.67 -21.57
CA LEU A 366 2.46 12.99 -22.42
C LEU A 366 1.83 12.04 -23.46
N GLY A 367 0.49 11.98 -23.55
CA GLY A 367 -0.20 11.09 -24.48
C GLY A 367 0.05 9.60 -24.20
N LEU A 368 0.25 9.23 -22.93
CA LEU A 368 0.38 7.84 -22.48
C LEU A 368 -0.98 7.17 -22.25
N LEU A 369 -2.05 7.97 -22.14
CA LEU A 369 -3.43 7.54 -21.97
C LEU A 369 -4.37 8.34 -22.88
N SER A 370 -5.45 7.71 -23.34
CA SER A 370 -6.54 8.42 -24.01
C SER A 370 -7.39 9.20 -23.01
N GLU A 371 -8.05 10.28 -23.45
CA GLU A 371 -8.94 11.06 -22.58
C GLU A 371 -10.09 10.24 -21.98
N VAL A 372 -10.59 9.27 -22.74
CA VAL A 372 -11.68 8.37 -22.31
C VAL A 372 -11.19 7.47 -21.17
N ASN A 373 -10.03 6.84 -21.34
CA ASN A 373 -9.42 5.98 -20.32
C ASN A 373 -9.08 6.77 -19.06
N MET A 374 -8.54 7.99 -19.22
CA MET A 374 -8.23 8.88 -18.09
C MET A 374 -9.49 9.21 -17.28
N LYS A 375 -10.59 9.62 -17.94
CA LYS A 375 -11.87 9.89 -17.25
C LYS A 375 -12.39 8.65 -16.52
N ASN A 376 -12.33 7.48 -17.14
CA ASN A 376 -12.77 6.22 -16.53
C ASN A 376 -11.96 5.87 -15.27
N LEU A 377 -10.63 6.00 -15.32
CA LEU A 377 -9.75 5.72 -14.19
C LEU A 377 -9.95 6.72 -13.04
N VAL A 378 -10.13 8.01 -13.34
CA VAL A 378 -10.46 9.03 -12.33
C VAL A 378 -11.79 8.73 -11.65
N ASN A 379 -12.81 8.35 -12.42
CA ASN A 379 -14.12 7.98 -11.85
C ASN A 379 -14.02 6.76 -10.93
N LYS A 380 -13.26 5.72 -11.34
CA LYS A 380 -12.99 4.53 -10.51
C LYS A 380 -12.28 4.91 -9.20
N ARG A 381 -11.24 5.76 -9.27
CA ARG A 381 -10.51 6.21 -8.07
C ARG A 381 -11.40 7.04 -7.14
N THR A 382 -12.23 7.91 -7.70
CA THR A 382 -13.14 8.75 -6.92
C THR A 382 -14.15 7.91 -6.13
N ALA A 383 -14.77 6.92 -6.79
CA ALA A 383 -15.71 6.00 -6.14
C ALA A 383 -15.07 5.18 -5.01
N ASP A 384 -13.83 4.72 -5.20
CA ASP A 384 -13.05 3.99 -4.19
C ASP A 384 -12.74 4.89 -2.96
N ARG A 385 -12.39 6.15 -3.18
CA ARG A 385 -12.09 7.12 -2.10
C ARG A 385 -13.31 7.59 -1.31
N GLU A 386 -14.52 7.53 -1.85
CA GLU A 386 -15.74 7.82 -1.07
C GLU A 386 -15.93 6.83 0.09
N LEU A 387 -15.38 5.62 -0.05
CA LEU A 387 -15.42 4.57 0.96
C LEU A 387 -14.24 4.64 1.95
N ALA A 388 -13.22 5.47 1.68
CA ALA A 388 -12.00 5.57 2.48
C ALA A 388 -12.16 6.57 3.65
N PRO A 389 -11.63 6.27 4.85
CA PRO A 389 -11.69 7.17 6.00
C PRO A 389 -10.88 8.45 5.73
N ARG A 390 -11.57 9.59 5.60
CA ARG A 390 -10.92 10.91 5.48
C ARG A 390 -10.52 11.42 6.87
N LEU A 391 -9.22 11.68 7.07
CA LEU A 391 -8.76 12.46 8.21
C LEU A 391 -9.10 13.94 7.98
N LYS A 392 -10.12 14.43 8.71
CA LYS A 392 -10.38 15.86 8.85
C LYS A 392 -9.37 16.45 9.82
N SER A 393 -8.24 16.95 9.33
CA SER A 393 -7.54 18.03 10.02
C SER A 393 -6.84 18.91 9.00
N ALA A 394 -7.32 20.14 8.88
CA ALA A 394 -6.74 21.18 8.03
C ALA A 394 -5.45 21.78 8.63
N GLU A 395 -5.00 21.29 9.80
CA GLU A 395 -3.87 21.84 10.54
C GLU A 395 -2.50 21.34 10.03
N ASN A 396 -2.47 20.23 9.28
CA ASN A 396 -1.21 19.67 8.75
C ASN A 396 -0.87 20.14 7.32
N ALA A 397 -1.66 21.04 6.72
CA ALA A 397 -1.44 21.51 5.34
C ALA A 397 -0.11 22.27 5.12
N ASN A 398 0.56 22.69 6.20
CA ASN A 398 1.82 23.44 6.16
C ASN A 398 3.08 22.58 6.33
N ILE A 399 2.94 21.28 6.54
CA ILE A 399 4.06 20.36 6.71
C ILE A 399 3.88 19.30 5.62
N GLN A 400 4.90 19.11 4.78
CA GLN A 400 5.04 18.08 3.73
C GLN A 400 4.84 18.56 2.28
N PRO A 401 5.67 18.05 1.34
CA PRO A 401 5.78 18.56 -0.01
C PRO A 401 4.54 18.18 -0.81
N ASN A 402 3.74 19.19 -1.15
CA ASN A 402 2.67 19.01 -2.10
C ASN A 402 3.27 18.68 -3.48
N PRO A 403 3.00 17.51 -4.09
CA PRO A 403 3.54 17.20 -5.41
C PRO A 403 3.07 18.18 -6.49
N GLY A 404 1.96 18.90 -6.28
CA GLY A 404 1.56 20.02 -7.11
C GLY A 404 2.60 21.16 -7.15
N LEU A 405 3.42 21.34 -6.10
CA LEU A 405 4.52 22.31 -6.11
C LEU A 405 5.70 21.81 -6.95
N ILE A 406 6.06 20.52 -6.89
CA ILE A 406 7.14 19.97 -7.74
C ILE A 406 6.80 20.06 -9.22
N LEU A 407 5.53 19.83 -9.56
CA LEU A 407 5.03 19.94 -10.94
C LEU A 407 5.06 21.39 -11.45
N ARG A 408 4.88 22.38 -10.56
CA ARG A 408 5.04 23.81 -10.87
C ARG A 408 6.51 24.24 -10.91
N ALA A 409 7.40 23.48 -10.29
CA ALA A 409 8.84 23.75 -10.29
C ALA A 409 9.46 23.57 -11.67
N GLU A 410 9.06 22.55 -12.43
CA GLU A 410 9.62 22.25 -13.76
C GLU A 410 9.62 23.47 -14.73
N PRO A 411 8.47 24.14 -14.98
CA PRO A 411 8.47 25.31 -15.85
C PRO A 411 9.26 26.47 -15.24
N THR A 412 9.29 26.57 -13.90
CA THR A 412 10.04 27.60 -13.18
C THR A 412 11.55 27.44 -13.37
N VAL A 413 12.09 26.22 -13.25
CA VAL A 413 13.49 25.90 -13.56
C VAL A 413 13.83 26.33 -14.99
N THR A 414 12.95 26.03 -15.94
CA THR A 414 13.16 26.38 -17.36
C THR A 414 13.16 27.89 -17.58
N ASN A 415 12.30 28.63 -16.88
CA ASN A 415 12.26 30.08 -16.96
C ASN A 415 13.49 30.73 -16.30
N ILE A 416 13.93 30.23 -15.14
CA ILE A 416 15.15 30.70 -14.47
C ILE A 416 16.37 30.48 -15.36
N LEU A 417 16.50 29.29 -15.99
CA LEU A 417 17.57 29.02 -16.94
C LEU A 417 17.61 30.07 -18.06
N LYS A 418 16.45 30.41 -18.64
CA LYS A 418 16.33 31.46 -19.67
C LYS A 418 16.69 32.85 -19.14
N THR A 419 16.31 33.19 -17.91
CA THR A 419 16.67 34.47 -17.28
C THR A 419 18.18 34.55 -17.01
N MET A 420 18.81 33.44 -16.62
CA MET A 420 20.26 33.34 -16.43
C MET A 420 21.05 33.25 -17.75
N ASP A 421 20.39 33.02 -18.89
CA ASP A 421 20.97 33.19 -20.22
C ASP A 421 21.06 34.66 -20.66
N ALA A 422 20.30 35.55 -20.02
CA ALA A 422 20.39 36.97 -20.30
C ALA A 422 21.71 37.56 -19.77
N ASP A 423 22.23 38.55 -20.49
CA ASP A 423 23.49 39.24 -20.20
C ASP A 423 23.51 39.77 -18.74
N HIS A 424 24.34 39.14 -17.90
CA HIS A 424 24.44 39.40 -16.45
C HIS A 424 24.78 40.86 -16.13
N SER A 425 25.37 41.57 -17.10
CA SER A 425 25.73 42.99 -16.99
C SER A 425 24.53 43.94 -17.02
N LYS A 426 23.38 43.53 -17.55
CA LYS A 426 22.23 44.42 -17.80
C LYS A 426 21.28 44.60 -16.61
N SER A 427 21.22 43.66 -15.66
CA SER A 427 20.29 43.71 -14.52
C SER A 427 20.72 42.87 -13.30
N PRO A 428 21.87 43.16 -12.66
CA PRO A 428 22.38 42.39 -11.51
C PRO A 428 21.43 42.40 -10.29
N GLU A 429 20.69 43.49 -10.06
CA GLU A 429 19.71 43.60 -8.98
C GLU A 429 18.50 42.68 -9.18
N GLY A 430 18.05 42.52 -10.43
CA GLY A 430 16.96 41.61 -10.77
C GLY A 430 17.34 40.14 -10.57
N LEU A 431 18.58 39.77 -10.93
CA LEU A 431 19.13 38.44 -10.66
C LEU A 431 19.24 38.17 -9.15
N LEU A 432 19.71 39.15 -8.38
CA LEU A 432 19.80 39.04 -6.92
C LEU A 432 18.41 38.81 -6.29
N GLY A 433 17.38 39.50 -6.79
CA GLY A 433 15.99 39.29 -6.34
C GLY A 433 15.50 37.86 -6.60
N VAL A 434 15.74 37.32 -7.80
CA VAL A 434 15.36 35.94 -8.14
C VAL A 434 16.07 34.92 -7.23
N LEU A 435 17.38 35.08 -7.02
CA LEU A 435 18.14 34.18 -6.14
C LEU A 435 17.74 34.32 -4.67
N GLY A 436 17.44 35.53 -4.21
CA GLY A 436 16.90 35.76 -2.87
C GLY A 436 15.57 35.03 -2.64
N HIS A 437 14.67 35.04 -3.63
CA HIS A 437 13.43 34.27 -3.55
C HIS A 437 13.66 32.76 -3.56
N MET A 438 14.68 32.28 -4.28
CA MET A 438 15.04 30.85 -4.28
C MET A 438 15.58 30.36 -2.94
N LEU A 439 16.32 31.19 -2.21
CA LEU A 439 16.82 30.88 -0.88
C LEU A 439 15.74 30.88 0.21
N SER A 440 14.53 31.33 -0.10
CA SER A 440 13.44 31.36 0.87
C SER A 440 12.77 29.99 1.02
N GLY A 441 12.80 29.45 2.25
CA GLY A 441 12.17 28.18 2.62
C GLY A 441 12.76 26.97 1.88
N LYS A 442 11.88 26.06 1.40
CA LYS A 442 12.24 24.84 0.65
C LYS A 442 12.28 25.05 -0.88
N SER A 443 12.24 26.30 -1.34
CA SER A 443 12.12 26.64 -2.77
C SER A 443 13.31 26.14 -3.59
N LEU A 444 14.54 26.34 -3.08
CA LEU A 444 15.75 25.85 -3.73
C LEU A 444 15.74 24.32 -3.88
N ASP A 445 15.47 23.58 -2.80
CA ASP A 445 15.46 22.10 -2.83
C ASP A 445 14.44 21.56 -3.84
N LEU A 446 13.27 22.21 -3.89
CA LEU A 446 12.20 21.86 -4.81
C LEU A 446 12.59 22.12 -6.27
N LEU A 447 13.25 23.24 -6.57
CA LEU A 447 13.77 23.54 -7.90
C LEU A 447 14.90 22.58 -8.30
N LEU A 448 15.81 22.27 -7.38
CA LEU A 448 16.91 21.34 -7.64
C LEU A 448 16.41 19.91 -7.87
N ALA A 449 15.44 19.43 -7.09
CA ALA A 449 14.84 18.11 -7.27
C ALA A 449 14.14 18.00 -8.63
N ALA A 450 13.39 19.03 -9.05
CA ALA A 450 12.78 19.07 -10.37
C ALA A 450 13.81 19.16 -11.50
N ALA A 451 14.87 19.96 -11.33
CA ALA A 451 15.97 20.04 -12.29
C ALA A 451 16.73 18.71 -12.42
N ALA A 452 16.91 17.98 -11.30
CA ALA A 452 17.54 16.67 -11.28
C ALA A 452 16.70 15.65 -12.05
N ALA A 453 15.40 15.53 -11.71
CA ALA A 453 14.49 14.58 -12.33
C ALA A 453 14.28 14.83 -13.84
N THR A 454 14.41 16.07 -14.30
CA THR A 454 14.24 16.47 -15.71
C THR A 454 15.55 16.53 -16.51
N GLY A 455 16.69 16.16 -15.90
CA GLY A 455 18.00 16.18 -16.56
C GLY A 455 18.56 17.59 -16.81
N LYS A 456 17.99 18.63 -16.20
CA LYS A 456 18.40 20.03 -16.36
C LYS A 456 19.39 20.50 -15.28
N LEU A 457 19.64 19.70 -14.24
CA LEU A 457 20.47 20.08 -13.09
C LEU A 457 21.89 20.50 -13.49
N LYS A 458 22.55 19.78 -14.41
CA LYS A 458 23.90 20.15 -14.86
C LYS A 458 23.94 21.53 -15.52
N SER A 459 22.97 21.82 -16.39
CA SER A 459 22.82 23.14 -17.01
C SER A 459 22.58 24.21 -15.94
N PHE A 460 21.71 23.90 -14.98
CA PHE A 460 21.39 24.78 -13.85
C PHE A 460 22.63 25.11 -13.00
N ALA A 461 23.41 24.10 -12.61
CA ALA A 461 24.65 24.25 -11.87
C ALA A 461 25.67 25.10 -12.64
N ARG A 462 25.84 24.87 -13.94
CA ARG A 462 26.74 25.69 -14.77
C ARG A 462 26.33 27.15 -14.85
N LYS A 463 25.03 27.46 -14.80
CA LYS A 463 24.59 28.87 -14.74
C LYS A 463 25.05 29.52 -13.44
N PHE A 464 25.02 28.81 -12.32
CA PHE A 464 25.58 29.32 -11.07
C PHE A 464 27.10 29.47 -11.12
N VAL A 465 27.81 28.52 -11.74
CA VAL A 465 29.27 28.64 -11.94
C VAL A 465 29.61 29.91 -12.74
N LYS A 466 28.94 30.12 -13.87
CA LYS A 466 29.14 31.33 -14.70
C LYS A 466 28.81 32.62 -13.95
N LEU A 467 27.74 32.61 -13.15
CA LEU A 467 27.36 33.76 -12.33
C LEU A 467 28.39 34.03 -11.23
N ASN A 468 28.93 32.98 -10.61
CA ASN A 468 29.96 33.09 -9.58
C ASN A 468 31.26 33.66 -10.15
N GLU A 469 31.71 33.18 -11.32
CA GLU A 469 32.86 33.74 -12.03
C GLU A 469 32.64 35.21 -12.43
N PHE A 470 31.45 35.53 -12.95
CA PHE A 470 31.10 36.92 -13.27
C PHE A 470 31.19 37.82 -12.03
N ALA A 471 30.63 37.38 -10.91
CA ALA A 471 30.59 38.15 -9.67
C ALA A 471 31.97 38.33 -9.03
N LYS A 472 32.94 37.45 -9.33
CA LYS A 472 34.33 37.55 -8.87
C LYS A 472 35.07 38.75 -9.48
N HIS A 473 34.82 39.10 -10.74
CA HIS A 473 35.54 40.18 -11.41
C HIS A 473 35.17 41.57 -10.85
N ILE A 474 36.18 42.36 -10.48
CA ILE A 474 35.98 43.76 -10.08
C ILE A 474 36.16 44.67 -11.30
N SER A 475 35.07 45.28 -11.73
CA SER A 475 35.10 46.52 -12.52
C SER A 475 35.01 47.70 -11.54
N GLY A 476 35.67 48.82 -11.78
CA GLY A 476 35.67 50.00 -10.89
C GLY A 476 34.30 50.67 -10.74
N GLU A 477 33.36 49.99 -10.08
CA GLU A 477 31.94 50.28 -10.00
C GLU A 477 31.59 51.06 -8.71
N GLY A 478 30.42 51.72 -8.71
CA GLY A 478 29.91 52.42 -7.54
C GLY A 478 29.57 51.50 -6.36
N SER A 479 29.55 52.04 -5.14
CA SER A 479 29.40 51.27 -3.88
C SER A 479 28.16 50.36 -3.82
N LYS A 480 27.04 50.72 -4.45
CA LYS A 480 25.82 49.90 -4.46
C LYS A 480 25.95 48.66 -5.36
N VAL A 481 26.51 48.85 -6.56
CA VAL A 481 26.72 47.76 -7.53
C VAL A 481 27.75 46.76 -7.01
N ALA A 482 28.80 47.26 -6.35
CA ALA A 482 29.78 46.43 -5.67
C ALA A 482 29.16 45.54 -4.57
N SER A 483 28.20 46.06 -3.79
CA SER A 483 27.48 45.29 -2.78
C SER A 483 26.56 44.22 -3.38
N VAL A 484 25.85 44.53 -4.46
CA VAL A 484 24.99 43.57 -5.17
C VAL A 484 25.84 42.44 -5.74
N ARG A 485 26.98 42.76 -6.35
CA ARG A 485 27.94 41.79 -6.88
C ARG A 485 28.50 40.87 -5.81
N ALA A 486 28.90 41.40 -4.66
CA ALA A 486 29.37 40.58 -3.54
C ALA A 486 28.31 39.58 -3.06
N LEU A 487 27.06 40.03 -2.91
CA LEU A 487 25.95 39.14 -2.54
C LEU A 487 25.65 38.07 -3.60
N LEU A 488 25.75 38.43 -4.90
CA LEU A 488 25.61 37.46 -5.98
C LEU A 488 26.70 36.38 -5.93
N PHE A 489 27.95 36.76 -5.61
CA PHE A 489 29.04 35.82 -5.42
C PHE A 489 28.72 34.86 -4.25
N ASP A 490 28.40 35.40 -3.07
CA ASP A 490 28.15 34.60 -1.86
C ASP A 490 26.97 33.62 -2.06
N ILE A 491 25.86 34.10 -2.61
CA ILE A 491 24.67 33.27 -2.84
C ILE A 491 24.94 32.19 -3.87
N SER A 492 25.55 32.52 -5.01
CA SER A 492 25.88 31.53 -6.04
C SER A 492 26.88 30.48 -5.53
N PHE A 493 27.85 30.90 -4.73
CA PHE A 493 28.83 30.02 -4.09
C PHE A 493 28.15 29.03 -3.12
N LEU A 494 27.28 29.52 -2.23
CA LEU A 494 26.55 28.68 -1.28
C LEU A 494 25.57 27.73 -1.99
N MET A 495 24.89 28.19 -3.04
CA MET A 495 24.02 27.33 -3.85
C MET A 495 24.81 26.21 -4.54
N LEU A 496 25.99 26.51 -5.08
CA LEU A 496 26.86 25.49 -5.68
C LEU A 496 27.36 24.47 -4.64
N CYS A 497 27.72 24.92 -3.44
CA CYS A 497 28.06 24.03 -2.33
C CYS A 497 26.89 23.09 -2.00
N HIS A 498 25.67 23.64 -1.91
CA HIS A 498 24.47 22.86 -1.63
C HIS A 498 24.17 21.82 -2.72
N VAL A 499 24.34 22.19 -4.00
CA VAL A 499 24.20 21.25 -5.13
C VAL A 499 25.22 20.11 -5.02
N ALA A 500 26.49 20.43 -4.75
CA ALA A 500 27.54 19.42 -4.61
C ALA A 500 27.28 18.46 -3.44
N GLN A 501 26.86 18.99 -2.28
CA GLN A 501 26.55 18.18 -1.10
C GLN A 501 25.31 17.28 -1.30
N THR A 502 24.31 17.76 -2.05
CA THR A 502 23.03 17.07 -2.19
C THR A 502 23.00 16.07 -3.35
N TYR A 503 23.74 16.34 -4.43
CA TYR A 503 23.69 15.59 -5.69
C TYR A 503 25.06 15.12 -6.20
N GLY A 504 26.14 15.42 -5.48
CA GLY A 504 27.52 15.04 -5.83
C GLY A 504 28.25 16.09 -6.67
N SER A 505 29.58 16.11 -6.52
CA SER A 505 30.48 17.04 -7.24
C SER A 505 30.48 16.83 -8.75
N ASP A 506 30.21 15.61 -9.21
CA ASP A 506 30.17 15.25 -10.63
C ASP A 506 29.12 16.05 -11.41
N VAL A 507 28.04 16.51 -10.77
CA VAL A 507 27.02 17.36 -11.41
C VAL A 507 27.64 18.67 -11.93
N ILE A 508 28.65 19.17 -11.22
CA ILE A 508 29.36 20.42 -11.55
C ILE A 508 30.54 20.12 -12.48
N LEU A 509 31.34 19.09 -12.18
CA LEU A 509 32.62 18.80 -12.87
C LEU A 509 32.49 18.03 -14.20
N SER A 510 31.34 17.42 -14.51
CA SER A 510 31.25 16.42 -15.59
C SER A 510 31.31 16.94 -17.04
N GLU A 511 31.43 18.25 -17.28
CA GLU A 511 31.88 18.74 -18.60
C GLU A 511 33.00 19.77 -18.42
N PRO A 512 34.19 19.54 -19.02
CA PRO A 512 35.25 20.52 -19.02
C PRO A 512 34.83 21.77 -19.80
N GLY A 513 35.11 22.94 -19.25
CA GLY A 513 34.90 24.21 -19.95
C GLY A 513 35.61 24.20 -21.30
N VAL A 514 34.90 24.64 -22.35
CA VAL A 514 35.40 24.71 -23.74
C VAL A 514 36.68 25.56 -23.88
N SER A 515 36.97 26.42 -22.90
CA SER A 515 38.08 27.37 -22.93
C SER A 515 39.35 26.95 -22.20
N GLY A 516 39.40 25.81 -21.49
CA GLY A 516 40.57 25.47 -20.66
C GLY A 516 40.88 26.48 -19.55
N GLU A 517 39.95 27.41 -19.28
CA GLU A 517 40.04 28.38 -18.19
C GLU A 517 39.80 27.68 -16.86
N VAL A 518 40.67 27.95 -15.90
CA VAL A 518 40.57 27.42 -14.54
C VAL A 518 39.45 28.17 -13.81
N VAL A 519 38.30 27.53 -13.68
CA VAL A 519 37.14 28.05 -12.94
C VAL A 519 37.44 27.99 -11.44
N PHE A 520 37.23 29.10 -10.74
CA PHE A 520 37.48 29.24 -9.30
C PHE A 520 36.70 28.22 -8.50
N PHE A 521 35.38 28.13 -8.69
CA PHE A 521 34.55 27.23 -7.87
C PHE A 521 34.93 25.77 -8.06
N GLU A 522 35.18 25.33 -9.29
CA GLU A 522 35.61 23.95 -9.60
C GLU A 522 36.94 23.62 -8.92
N THR A 523 37.90 24.54 -8.98
CA THR A 523 39.22 24.39 -8.35
C THR A 523 39.10 24.39 -6.82
N TRP A 524 38.32 25.30 -6.26
CA TRP A 524 38.06 25.38 -4.83
C TRP A 524 37.38 24.11 -4.32
N MET A 525 36.36 23.62 -5.03
CA MET A 525 35.65 22.41 -4.63
C MET A 525 36.58 21.19 -4.59
N GLN A 526 37.39 20.98 -5.62
CA GLN A 526 38.32 19.85 -5.69
C GLN A 526 39.41 19.87 -4.60
N THR A 527 39.75 21.05 -4.08
CA THR A 527 40.86 21.22 -3.12
C THR A 527 40.39 21.40 -1.67
N CYS A 528 39.20 21.97 -1.47
CA CYS A 528 38.72 22.41 -0.17
C CYS A 528 37.42 21.74 0.28
N MET A 529 36.62 21.17 -0.63
CA MET A 529 35.31 20.62 -0.30
C MET A 529 35.39 19.10 -0.01
N PRO A 530 35.17 18.66 1.24
CA PRO A 530 35.11 17.24 1.53
C PRO A 530 33.85 16.64 0.92
N GLU A 531 34.00 15.53 0.19
CA GLU A 531 32.89 14.77 -0.39
C GLU A 531 32.80 13.42 0.29
N GLU A 532 31.58 12.91 0.45
CA GLU A 532 31.34 11.62 1.10
C GLU A 532 32.03 10.50 0.31
N GLY A 533 33.00 9.83 0.95
CA GLY A 533 33.82 8.78 0.33
C GLY A 533 35.10 9.26 -0.38
N LYS A 534 35.38 10.57 -0.47
CA LYS A 534 36.66 11.11 -0.98
C LYS A 534 37.45 11.82 0.12
N ILE A 535 38.66 11.35 0.39
CA ILE A 535 39.57 11.97 1.37
C ILE A 535 40.40 13.04 0.65
N LEU A 536 40.29 14.30 1.10
CA LEU A 536 41.16 15.37 0.65
C LEU A 536 42.56 15.21 1.27
N ASN A 537 43.61 15.39 0.47
CA ASN A 537 44.96 15.45 1.00
C ASN A 537 45.15 16.80 1.72
N PRO A 538 45.43 16.80 3.04
CA PRO A 538 45.62 18.04 3.80
C PRO A 538 46.79 18.89 3.30
N GLU A 539 47.75 18.31 2.56
CA GLU A 539 48.88 19.04 1.96
C GLU A 539 48.58 19.68 0.60
N GLN A 540 47.44 19.37 -0.03
CA GLN A 540 47.03 19.90 -1.35
C GLN A 540 46.05 21.08 -1.29
N GLY A 541 45.65 21.54 -0.09
CA GLY A 541 44.81 22.73 0.04
C GLY A 541 45.47 23.97 -0.55
N PHE A 542 44.67 24.95 -1.02
CA PHE A 542 45.17 26.24 -1.50
C PHE A 542 46.22 26.80 -0.54
N ARG A 543 47.49 26.88 -0.95
CA ARG A 543 48.49 27.67 -0.21
C ARG A 543 48.10 29.13 -0.35
N ALA A 544 47.45 29.66 0.68
CA ALA A 544 47.07 31.06 0.74
C ALA A 544 48.32 31.93 0.59
N ASP A 545 48.22 32.98 -0.22
CA ASP A 545 49.29 33.96 -0.39
C ASP A 545 49.57 34.65 0.96
N PRO A 546 50.74 34.45 1.57
CA PRO A 546 51.06 34.98 2.90
C PRO A 546 50.86 36.50 2.98
N THR A 547 51.15 37.22 1.89
CA THR A 547 51.00 38.67 1.84
C THR A 547 49.54 39.12 1.84
N LYS A 548 48.65 38.37 1.18
CA LYS A 548 47.20 38.64 1.23
C LYS A 548 46.61 38.29 2.59
N VAL A 549 47.09 37.22 3.21
CA VAL A 549 46.67 36.81 4.57
C VAL A 549 47.09 37.88 5.57
N GLU A 550 48.34 38.33 5.55
CA GLU A 550 48.83 39.41 6.41
C GLU A 550 48.06 40.72 6.18
N SER A 551 47.76 41.07 4.92
CA SER A 551 46.94 42.23 4.59
C SER A 551 45.52 42.11 5.14
N LEU A 552 44.90 40.93 5.08
CA LEU A 552 43.56 40.70 5.61
C LEU A 552 43.56 40.78 7.14
N VAL A 553 44.55 40.16 7.79
CA VAL A 553 44.73 40.22 9.26
C VAL A 553 44.95 41.65 9.72
N ALA A 554 45.76 42.44 9.01
CA ALA A 554 45.94 43.86 9.29
C ALA A 554 44.64 44.66 9.12
N HIS A 555 43.82 44.34 8.11
CA HIS A 555 42.53 44.99 7.89
C HIS A 555 41.50 44.64 8.98
N LEU A 556 41.45 43.39 9.41
CA LEU A 556 40.60 42.92 10.51
C LEU A 556 40.98 43.54 11.86
N ASN A 557 42.28 43.72 12.10
CA ASN A 557 42.78 44.33 13.33
C ASN A 557 42.63 45.87 13.35
N SER A 558 42.48 46.52 12.19
CA SER A 558 42.43 47.98 12.06
C SER A 558 41.03 48.57 11.83
N SER A 559 40.03 47.74 11.49
CA SER A 559 38.67 48.19 11.19
C SER A 559 37.64 47.46 12.07
N THR A 560 36.68 48.19 12.63
CA THR A 560 35.56 47.62 13.42
C THR A 560 34.49 46.95 12.54
N GLU A 561 34.49 47.22 11.23
CA GLU A 561 33.59 46.62 10.24
C GLU A 561 34.33 46.34 8.92
N MET A 562 34.27 45.09 8.43
CA MET A 562 34.72 44.75 7.08
C MET A 562 33.76 45.34 6.03
N LYS A 563 34.22 46.34 5.28
CA LYS A 563 33.48 46.83 4.10
C LYS A 563 33.65 45.86 2.92
N LEU A 564 32.76 44.87 2.84
CA LEU A 564 32.69 43.86 1.77
C LEU A 564 32.75 44.44 0.33
N ALA A 565 32.35 45.70 0.14
CA ALA A 565 32.36 46.38 -1.16
C ALA A 565 33.77 46.61 -1.76
N GLN A 566 34.85 46.47 -0.99
CA GLN A 566 36.23 46.71 -1.45
C GLN A 566 37.10 45.45 -1.55
N VAL A 567 36.56 44.26 -1.23
CA VAL A 567 37.32 43.01 -1.19
C VAL A 567 37.36 42.37 -2.58
N LYS A 568 38.57 42.07 -3.08
CA LYS A 568 38.81 41.16 -4.21
C LYS A 568 38.76 39.73 -3.68
N TRP A 569 37.68 39.01 -3.98
CA TRP A 569 37.56 37.57 -3.74
C TRP A 569 38.47 36.76 -4.66
#